data_AF-A0A816K4S1-F1
#
_entry.id   AF-A0A816K4S1-F1
#
_cell.length_a   1.000
_cell.length_b   1.000
_cell.length_c   1.000
_cell.angle_alpha   90.00
_cell.angle_beta   90.00
_cell.angle_gamma   90.00
#
_symmetry.space_group_name_H-M   'P 1'
#
loop_
_entity.id
_entity.type
_entity.pdbx_description
1 polymer ?
#
loop_
_entity_poly.entity_id
_entity_poly.type
_entity_poly.pdbx_seq_one_letter_code
_entity_poly.pdbx_strand_id
1 'polypeptide(L)'
;MRPSQHLSAKITGYRFRWRGEATVTGEKEMEGTVMEDAAAEDIAARLSSLEGLYFPRAVQSTTASSDQRKSILLDLLRRDPAIFLERYGLQLSLDELLAFDALKHDYEVDWHLKNLRKKISPTSEELKSRSVAVRNRRLAYLNKLVSEGQYFSEDDIRDREPYLHHEYVGKFQDSMSRNMARPGERWSETLMRRAEEAALVSRIREEQQRLGVAECDWVGNENMEESEEESEQEEVETEEEEEKQTGASSSLAEAGGAENKQGTVLPPEEMQEMMEQFTSIMQQKFLSGEDHEHLDYTKIDNDENLDDHWLREVGLDAEEKYFGDD
;
A
#
# COMPACT_ATOMS: atom_id res chain seq x y z
N MET A 1 14.18 -23.96 70.73
CA MET A 1 15.52 -24.54 70.93
C MET A 1 16.43 -23.99 69.85
N ARG A 2 17.41 -23.15 70.27
CA ARG A 2 18.63 -22.66 69.59
C ARG A 2 18.54 -21.99 68.20
N PRO A 3 19.40 -20.98 67.94
CA PRO A 3 19.05 -19.82 67.11
C PRO A 3 19.92 -19.63 65.85
N SER A 4 19.42 -18.75 64.98
CA SER A 4 20.08 -18.13 63.84
C SER A 4 21.51 -17.67 64.11
N GLN A 5 22.42 -17.94 63.17
CA GLN A 5 23.72 -17.29 63.10
C GLN A 5 23.83 -16.45 61.83
N HIS A 6 23.89 -15.14 62.04
CA HIS A 6 24.48 -14.18 61.12
C HIS A 6 25.97 -14.46 60.94
N LEU A 7 26.44 -14.46 59.69
CA LEU A 7 27.86 -14.32 59.37
C LEU A 7 28.07 -13.02 58.61
N SER A 8 28.62 -12.06 59.33
CA SER A 8 29.27 -10.85 58.84
C SER A 8 30.75 -11.17 58.62
N ALA A 9 31.28 -10.94 57.43
CA ALA A 9 32.71 -10.91 57.14
C ALA A 9 32.96 -9.75 56.16
N LYS A 10 33.29 -8.57 56.68
CA LYS A 10 34.66 -8.05 56.85
C LYS A 10 35.36 -7.73 55.53
N ILE A 11 35.23 -6.46 55.18
CA ILE A 11 36.02 -5.65 54.25
C ILE A 11 37.52 -5.83 54.56
N THR A 12 38.27 -6.34 53.59
CA THR A 12 39.73 -6.29 53.55
C THR A 12 40.16 -5.25 52.53
N GLY A 13 40.68 -4.14 53.05
CA GLY A 13 41.21 -3.04 52.26
C GLY A 13 42.50 -3.42 51.55
N TYR A 14 42.54 -3.22 50.24
CA TYR A 14 43.77 -3.10 49.47
C TYR A 14 44.10 -1.63 49.28
N ARG A 15 45.16 -1.21 49.99
CA ARG A 15 45.77 0.10 49.97
C ARG A 15 46.70 0.18 48.76
N PHE A 16 46.21 0.64 47.61
CA PHE A 16 47.07 0.89 46.46
C PHE A 16 47.87 2.18 46.67
N ARG A 17 49.19 2.00 46.64
CA ARG A 17 50.23 2.97 46.95
C ARG A 17 50.52 3.80 45.69
N TRP A 18 50.29 5.11 45.76
CA TRP A 18 50.77 6.09 44.78
C TRP A 18 52.27 6.35 44.94
N ARG A 19 53.02 6.16 43.85
CA ARG A 19 54.34 6.70 43.48
C ARG A 19 54.67 6.03 42.13
N GLY A 20 55.05 6.66 41.04
CA GLY A 20 55.49 8.02 40.71
C GLY A 20 56.34 7.83 39.44
N GLU A 21 56.01 8.58 38.39
CA GLU A 21 56.86 9.00 37.27
C GLU A 21 57.71 7.94 36.53
N ALA A 22 57.30 7.65 35.29
CA ALA A 22 58.22 7.35 34.20
C ALA A 22 57.65 7.95 32.91
N THR A 23 58.22 9.07 32.51
CA THR A 23 58.07 9.69 31.20
C THR A 23 58.58 8.73 30.11
N VAL A 24 57.67 8.25 29.26
CA VAL A 24 58.03 7.85 27.90
C VAL A 24 57.01 8.48 26.98
N THR A 25 57.47 9.56 26.36
CA THR A 25 56.94 10.17 25.15
C THR A 25 56.77 9.09 24.09
N GLY A 26 55.55 8.61 23.96
CA GLY A 26 55.05 7.92 22.79
C GLY A 26 53.84 8.70 22.32
N GLU A 27 54.08 9.81 21.64
CA GLU A 27 53.10 10.41 20.75
C GLU A 27 52.78 9.32 19.72
N LYS A 28 51.76 8.51 20.04
CA LYS A 28 51.03 7.76 19.04
C LYS A 28 50.31 8.85 18.26
N GLU A 29 50.94 9.31 17.19
CA GLU A 29 50.23 9.93 16.09
C GLU A 29 49.07 8.99 15.78
N MET A 30 47.84 9.41 16.12
CA MET A 30 46.70 8.92 15.38
C MET A 30 46.96 9.42 13.97
N GLU A 31 47.58 8.59 13.14
CA GLU A 31 47.39 8.65 11.70
C GLU A 31 45.89 8.56 11.50
N GLY A 32 45.22 9.71 11.49
CA GLY A 32 43.85 9.80 11.00
C GLY A 32 43.92 9.24 9.60
N THR A 33 43.22 8.13 9.36
CA THR A 33 43.10 7.58 8.02
C THR A 33 42.33 8.59 7.20
N VAL A 34 43.08 9.49 6.56
CA VAL A 34 42.55 10.52 5.69
C VAL A 34 42.04 9.83 4.44
N MET A 35 40.85 10.20 4.00
CA MET A 35 40.36 9.86 2.67
C MET A 35 41.41 10.23 1.62
N GLU A 36 41.59 9.42 0.57
CA GLU A 36 42.51 9.75 -0.51
C GLU A 36 42.14 11.13 -1.10
N ASP A 37 43.05 12.11 -0.99
CA ASP A 37 42.80 13.49 -1.43
C ASP A 37 42.40 13.57 -2.91
N ALA A 38 42.93 12.66 -3.74
CA ALA A 38 42.54 12.55 -5.14
C ALA A 38 41.05 12.21 -5.31
N ALA A 39 40.54 11.24 -4.53
CA ALA A 39 39.14 10.84 -4.56
C ALA A 39 38.22 11.98 -4.07
N ALA A 40 38.64 12.72 -3.04
CA ALA A 40 37.93 13.89 -2.56
C ALA A 40 37.82 15.00 -3.62
N GLU A 41 38.91 15.26 -4.36
CA GLU A 41 38.92 16.23 -5.46
C GLU A 41 38.07 15.82 -6.65
N ASP A 42 38.06 14.54 -7.01
CA ASP A 42 37.27 13.99 -8.10
C ASP A 42 35.76 14.07 -7.78
N ILE A 43 35.36 13.68 -6.56
CA ILE A 43 33.97 13.76 -6.09
C ILE A 43 33.50 15.23 -6.10
N ALA A 44 34.31 16.14 -5.54
CA ALA A 44 33.94 17.55 -5.50
C ALA A 44 33.88 18.19 -6.90
N ALA A 45 34.76 17.80 -7.83
CA ALA A 45 34.73 18.27 -9.22
C ALA A 45 33.51 17.75 -9.97
N ARG A 46 33.15 16.48 -9.78
CA ARG A 46 31.95 15.92 -10.39
C ARG A 46 30.71 16.62 -9.85
N LEU A 47 30.56 16.72 -8.53
CA LEU A 47 29.43 17.40 -7.91
C LEU A 47 29.36 18.88 -8.30
N SER A 48 30.48 19.60 -8.44
CA SER A 48 30.45 21.02 -8.83
C SER A 48 29.85 21.26 -10.22
N SER A 49 29.95 20.27 -11.12
CA SER A 49 29.37 20.32 -12.45
C SER A 49 27.87 19.97 -12.52
N LEU A 50 27.31 19.34 -11.47
CA LEU A 50 25.87 19.05 -11.42
C LEU A 50 25.05 20.32 -11.23
N GLU A 51 23.91 20.41 -11.89
CA GLU A 51 22.95 21.50 -11.71
C GLU A 51 21.94 21.16 -10.60
N GLY A 52 21.41 22.18 -9.91
CA GLY A 52 20.36 21.98 -8.89
C GLY A 52 20.82 21.49 -7.51
N LEU A 53 22.12 21.43 -7.24
CA LEU A 53 22.63 21.14 -5.90
C LEU A 53 22.27 22.25 -4.91
N TYR A 54 21.75 21.85 -3.75
CA TYR A 54 21.46 22.79 -2.67
C TYR A 54 22.75 23.27 -2.00
N PHE A 55 22.86 24.59 -1.85
CA PHE A 55 23.90 25.24 -1.07
C PHE A 55 23.26 26.16 -0.01
N PRO A 56 23.80 26.19 1.22
CA PRO A 56 23.32 27.11 2.25
C PRO A 56 23.36 28.57 1.78
N ARG A 57 22.39 29.38 2.21
CA ARG A 57 22.26 30.80 1.78
C ARG A 57 23.53 31.63 1.94
N ALA A 58 24.36 31.33 2.95
CA ALA A 58 25.63 32.00 3.21
C ALA A 58 26.65 31.84 2.06
N VAL A 59 26.59 30.74 1.31
CA VAL A 59 27.55 30.41 0.24
C VAL A 59 26.94 30.46 -1.16
N GLN A 60 25.63 30.76 -1.29
CA GLN A 60 24.95 30.85 -2.59
C GLN A 60 25.51 31.95 -3.49
N SER A 61 26.03 33.05 -2.93
CA SER A 61 26.65 34.12 -3.73
C SER A 61 27.94 33.68 -4.42
N THR A 62 28.60 32.66 -3.88
CA THR A 62 29.85 32.09 -4.40
C THR A 62 29.64 30.80 -5.18
N THR A 63 28.39 30.36 -5.40
CA THR A 63 28.09 29.14 -6.17
C THR A 63 27.84 29.44 -7.65
N ALA A 64 28.12 30.66 -8.11
CA ALA A 64 27.92 31.04 -9.51
C ALA A 64 28.94 30.40 -10.46
N SER A 65 30.15 30.08 -9.99
CA SER A 65 31.18 29.39 -10.78
C SER A 65 31.43 27.97 -10.29
N SER A 66 31.68 27.05 -11.22
CA SER A 66 31.98 25.64 -10.91
C SER A 66 33.21 25.50 -10.00
N ASP A 67 34.24 26.32 -10.23
CA ASP A 67 35.48 26.27 -9.44
C ASP A 67 35.25 26.68 -7.97
N GLN A 68 34.41 27.70 -7.73
CA GLN A 68 34.06 28.10 -6.37
C GLN A 68 33.15 27.09 -5.69
N ARG A 69 32.25 26.44 -6.44
CA ARG A 69 31.45 25.31 -5.91
C ARG A 69 32.33 24.14 -5.50
N LYS A 70 33.33 23.79 -6.33
CA LYS A 70 34.31 22.73 -6.04
C LYS A 70 35.07 23.04 -4.75
N SER A 71 35.55 24.27 -4.56
CA SER A 71 36.32 24.64 -3.36
C SER A 71 35.48 24.56 -2.08
N ILE A 72 34.21 24.97 -2.13
CA ILE A 72 33.27 24.87 -1.00
C ILE A 72 33.00 23.41 -0.62
N LEU A 73 32.79 22.54 -1.61
CA LEU A 73 32.55 21.11 -1.39
C LEU A 73 33.79 20.42 -0.81
N LEU A 74 34.97 20.74 -1.33
CA LEU A 74 36.24 20.24 -0.81
C LEU A 74 36.50 20.68 0.63
N ASP A 75 36.24 21.95 0.95
CA ASP A 75 36.39 22.46 2.31
C ASP A 75 35.45 21.74 3.28
N LEU A 76 34.19 21.53 2.89
CA LEU A 76 33.24 20.79 3.70
C LEU A 76 33.66 19.33 3.88
N LEU A 77 34.09 18.66 2.81
CA LEU A 77 34.51 17.27 2.84
C LEU A 77 35.73 17.04 3.74
N ARG A 78 36.67 18.00 3.77
CA ARG A 78 37.85 17.95 4.65
C ARG A 78 37.53 18.27 6.10
N ARG A 79 36.58 19.20 6.33
CA ARG A 79 36.26 19.66 7.67
C ARG A 79 35.30 18.72 8.40
N ASP A 80 34.27 18.26 7.70
CA ASP A 80 33.20 17.43 8.25
C ASP A 80 32.60 16.50 7.18
N PRO A 81 33.14 15.28 7.04
CA PRO A 81 32.62 14.28 6.12
C PRO A 81 31.20 13.81 6.42
N ALA A 82 30.76 13.85 7.69
CA ALA A 82 29.43 13.40 8.10
C ALA A 82 28.34 14.35 7.56
N ILE A 83 28.51 15.65 7.76
CA ILE A 83 27.60 16.68 7.21
C ILE A 83 27.61 16.64 5.68
N PHE A 84 28.76 16.35 5.07
CA PHE A 84 28.83 16.18 3.63
C PHE A 84 27.95 15.01 3.15
N LEU A 85 28.04 13.84 3.80
CA LEU A 85 27.24 12.66 3.46
C LEU A 85 25.75 12.86 3.73
N GLU A 86 25.38 13.59 4.79
CA GLU A 86 23.98 13.94 5.06
C GLU A 86 23.36 14.73 3.89
N ARG A 87 24.08 15.73 3.38
CA ARG A 87 23.56 16.68 2.39
C ARG A 87 23.69 16.19 0.95
N TYR A 88 24.84 15.61 0.62
CA TYR A 88 25.23 15.27 -0.74
C TYR A 88 25.33 13.78 -0.98
N GLY A 89 25.19 12.94 0.06
CA GLY A 89 25.39 11.49 -0.05
C GLY A 89 24.45 10.78 -1.02
N LEU A 90 23.23 11.31 -1.23
CA LEU A 90 22.29 10.76 -2.22
C LEU A 90 22.73 10.97 -3.68
N GLN A 91 23.67 11.89 -3.92
CA GLN A 91 24.21 12.22 -5.24
C GLN A 91 25.53 11.49 -5.54
N LEU A 92 25.98 10.64 -4.62
CA LEU A 92 27.21 9.86 -4.73
C LEU A 92 26.93 8.49 -5.35
N SER A 93 27.89 7.99 -6.12
CA SER A 93 27.87 6.61 -6.62
C SER A 93 28.36 5.63 -5.55
N LEU A 94 28.12 4.33 -5.76
CA LEU A 94 28.63 3.28 -4.85
C LEU A 94 30.16 3.29 -4.77
N ASP A 95 30.85 3.50 -5.91
CA ASP A 95 32.31 3.56 -5.96
C ASP A 95 32.86 4.75 -5.16
N GLU A 96 32.18 5.89 -5.21
CA GLU A 96 32.55 7.07 -4.43
C GLU A 96 32.30 6.87 -2.94
N LEU A 97 31.23 6.16 -2.56
CA LEU A 97 30.98 5.78 -1.18
C LEU A 97 32.00 4.79 -0.62
N LEU A 98 32.77 4.08 -1.46
CA LEU A 98 33.88 3.24 -1.01
C LEU A 98 35.07 4.09 -0.57
N ALA A 99 35.29 5.27 -1.16
CA ALA A 99 36.39 6.16 -0.76
C ALA A 99 36.26 6.66 0.69
N PHE A 100 35.03 6.70 1.22
CA PHE A 100 34.74 7.03 2.62
C PHE A 100 34.94 5.87 3.59
N ASP A 101 35.24 4.64 3.11
CA ASP A 101 35.48 3.49 4.01
C ASP A 101 36.68 3.70 4.93
N ALA A 102 37.64 4.53 4.52
CA ALA A 102 38.78 4.96 5.34
C ALA A 102 38.34 5.75 6.59
N LEU A 103 37.16 6.39 6.54
CA LEU A 103 36.60 7.25 7.57
C LEU A 103 35.56 6.55 8.48
N LYS A 104 35.40 5.22 8.38
CA LYS A 104 34.47 4.41 9.21
C LYS A 104 34.73 4.44 10.72
N HIS A 105 35.87 4.98 11.14
CA HIS A 105 36.18 5.13 12.56
C HIS A 105 35.28 6.19 13.23
N ASP A 106 34.72 7.12 12.46
CA ASP A 106 33.65 7.99 12.93
C ASP A 106 32.29 7.28 12.83
N TYR A 107 31.56 7.28 13.93
CA TYR A 107 30.23 6.68 14.03
C TYR A 107 29.24 7.33 13.06
N GLU A 108 29.26 8.65 12.93
CA GLU A 108 28.29 9.37 12.09
C GLU A 108 28.53 9.01 10.61
N VAL A 109 29.80 9.01 10.19
CA VAL A 109 30.19 8.62 8.84
C VAL A 109 29.80 7.17 8.54
N ASP A 110 30.13 6.22 9.41
CA ASP A 110 29.76 4.81 9.23
C ASP A 110 28.23 4.61 9.16
N TRP A 111 27.47 5.33 10.00
CA TRP A 111 26.02 5.31 9.95
C TRP A 111 25.48 5.84 8.61
N HIS A 112 25.97 7.00 8.16
CA HIS A 112 25.57 7.58 6.87
C HIS A 112 25.92 6.66 5.70
N LEU A 113 27.11 6.05 5.70
CA LEU A 113 27.54 5.11 4.66
C LEU A 113 26.63 3.89 4.59
N LYS A 114 26.33 3.28 5.74
CA LYS A 114 25.39 2.16 5.80
C LYS A 114 24.01 2.58 5.29
N ASN A 115 23.48 3.70 5.76
CA ASN A 115 22.16 4.18 5.35
C ASN A 115 22.09 4.49 3.84
N LEU A 116 23.11 5.13 3.27
CA LEU A 116 23.18 5.45 1.85
C LEU A 116 23.29 4.20 0.99
N ARG A 117 24.12 3.22 1.38
CA ARG A 117 24.22 1.93 0.68
C ARG A 117 22.89 1.19 0.68
N LYS A 118 22.17 1.21 1.80
CA LYS A 118 20.82 0.63 1.89
C LYS A 118 19.82 1.31 0.95
N LYS A 119 19.96 2.61 0.72
CA LYS A 119 19.08 3.38 -0.19
C LYS A 119 19.44 3.18 -1.66
N ILE A 120 20.72 3.16 -2.01
CA ILE A 120 21.20 3.06 -3.39
C ILE A 120 21.14 1.62 -3.90
N SER A 121 21.54 0.66 -3.07
CA SER A 121 21.56 -0.77 -3.40
C SER A 121 20.94 -1.57 -2.26
N PRO A 122 19.60 -1.54 -2.11
CA PRO A 122 18.92 -2.32 -1.08
C PRO A 122 19.12 -3.82 -1.33
N THR A 123 19.50 -4.53 -0.28
CA THR A 123 19.66 -5.99 -0.35
C THR A 123 18.29 -6.66 -0.50
N SER A 124 18.21 -7.87 -1.06
CA SER A 124 16.94 -8.61 -1.16
C SER A 124 16.24 -8.76 0.20
N GLU A 125 16.98 -8.99 1.29
CA GLU A 125 16.44 -9.05 2.65
C GLU A 125 15.87 -7.71 3.12
N GLU A 126 16.49 -6.60 2.73
CA GLU A 126 16.03 -5.25 3.10
C GLU A 126 14.78 -4.86 2.32
N LEU A 127 14.70 -5.22 1.04
CA LEU A 127 13.47 -5.08 0.23
C LEU A 127 12.33 -5.89 0.83
N LYS A 128 12.59 -7.14 1.24
CA LYS A 128 11.61 -7.98 1.94
C LYS A 128 11.18 -7.34 3.25
N SER A 129 12.13 -6.87 4.06
CA SER A 129 11.85 -6.23 5.35
C SER A 129 10.99 -4.97 5.18
N ARG A 130 11.28 -4.15 4.16
CA ARG A 130 10.47 -2.97 3.80
C ARG A 130 9.08 -3.37 3.32
N SER A 131 8.97 -4.39 2.47
CA SER A 131 7.68 -4.92 2.00
C SER A 131 6.83 -5.46 3.15
N VAL A 132 7.44 -6.17 4.10
CA VAL A 132 6.77 -6.66 5.31
C VAL A 132 6.30 -5.49 6.18
N ALA A 133 7.15 -4.50 6.43
CA ALA A 133 6.78 -3.30 7.19
C ALA A 133 5.58 -2.57 6.55
N VAL A 134 5.61 -2.38 5.22
CA VAL A 134 4.50 -1.78 4.48
C VAL A 134 3.22 -2.61 4.63
N ARG A 135 3.30 -3.93 4.44
CA ARG A 135 2.13 -4.82 4.58
C ARG A 135 1.56 -4.79 5.99
N ASN A 136 2.42 -4.74 7.02
CA ASN A 136 2.00 -4.66 8.42
C ASN A 136 1.34 -3.31 8.74
N ARG A 137 1.90 -2.19 8.25
CA ARG A 137 1.30 -0.86 8.41
C ARG A 137 -0.07 -0.77 7.74
N ARG A 138 -0.18 -1.29 6.52
CA ARG A 138 -1.46 -1.39 5.81
C ARG A 138 -2.45 -2.26 6.57
N LEU A 139 -2.04 -3.40 7.12
CA LEU A 139 -2.92 -4.24 7.95
C LEU A 139 -3.42 -3.50 9.20
N ALA A 140 -2.54 -2.79 9.90
CA ALA A 140 -2.93 -1.98 11.06
C ALA A 140 -3.94 -0.90 10.68
N TYR A 141 -3.72 -0.22 9.55
CA TYR A 141 -4.66 0.79 9.05
C TYR A 141 -5.98 0.19 8.56
N LEU A 142 -5.94 -0.98 7.92
CA LEU A 142 -7.14 -1.72 7.52
C LEU A 142 -8.01 -2.06 8.73
N ASN A 143 -7.42 -2.58 9.80
CA ASN A 143 -8.16 -2.90 11.03
C ASN A 143 -8.85 -1.66 11.62
N LYS A 144 -8.15 -0.51 11.56
CA LYS A 144 -8.74 0.77 11.95
C LYS A 144 -9.94 1.14 11.06
N LEU A 145 -9.81 1.05 9.73
CA LEU A 145 -10.91 1.34 8.79
C LEU A 145 -12.10 0.41 8.96
N VAL A 146 -11.85 -0.88 9.21
CA VAL A 146 -12.91 -1.87 9.49
C VAL A 146 -13.64 -1.50 10.78
N SER A 147 -12.93 -1.03 11.81
CA SER A 147 -13.57 -0.57 13.05
C SER A 147 -14.40 0.72 12.89
N GLU A 148 -13.99 1.60 11.96
CA GLU A 148 -14.74 2.83 11.63
C GLU A 148 -15.98 2.54 10.78
N GLY A 149 -15.95 1.48 9.96
CA GLY A 149 -17.09 0.93 9.22
C GLY A 149 -17.54 1.74 7.99
N GLN A 150 -16.90 2.87 7.69
CA GLN A 150 -17.23 3.69 6.52
C GLN A 150 -16.56 3.13 5.26
N TYR A 151 -15.23 3.07 5.24
CA TYR A 151 -14.47 2.71 4.03
C TYR A 151 -14.84 1.36 3.40
N PHE A 152 -15.24 0.37 4.22
CA PHE A 152 -15.67 -0.96 3.77
C PHE A 152 -17.19 -1.15 3.84
N SER A 153 -17.97 -0.06 3.92
CA SER A 153 -19.42 -0.10 3.82
C SER A 153 -19.82 -0.54 2.40
N GLU A 154 -20.91 -1.32 2.27
CA GLU A 154 -21.41 -1.83 0.98
C GLU A 154 -21.47 -0.73 -0.09
N ASP A 155 -22.04 0.43 0.27
CA ASP A 155 -22.17 1.56 -0.65
C ASP A 155 -20.79 2.08 -1.10
N ASP A 156 -19.84 2.27 -0.18
CA ASP A 156 -18.49 2.76 -0.51
C ASP A 156 -17.70 1.76 -1.36
N ILE A 157 -17.75 0.45 -1.05
CA ILE A 157 -17.04 -0.56 -1.86
C ILE A 157 -17.69 -0.79 -3.22
N ARG A 158 -19.02 -0.62 -3.32
CA ARG A 158 -19.78 -0.69 -4.57
C ARG A 158 -19.43 0.47 -5.50
N ASP A 159 -19.29 1.68 -4.97
CA ASP A 159 -18.96 2.84 -5.79
C ASP A 159 -17.53 2.80 -6.33
N ARG A 160 -16.61 2.16 -5.59
CA ARG A 160 -15.22 1.90 -6.03
C ARG A 160 -15.16 0.79 -7.08
N GLU A 161 -15.81 -0.35 -6.81
CA GLU A 161 -15.70 -1.56 -7.63
C GLU A 161 -17.09 -2.09 -8.03
N PRO A 162 -17.81 -1.39 -8.93
CA PRO A 162 -19.21 -1.69 -9.20
C PRO A 162 -19.43 -3.00 -9.94
N TYR A 163 -18.50 -3.39 -10.83
CA TYR A 163 -18.61 -4.68 -11.52
C TYR A 163 -18.38 -5.86 -10.57
N LEU A 164 -17.37 -5.77 -9.72
CA LEU A 164 -17.11 -6.78 -8.70
C LEU A 164 -18.29 -6.89 -7.73
N HIS A 165 -18.83 -5.77 -7.28
CA HIS A 165 -20.05 -5.77 -6.48
C HIS A 165 -21.21 -6.45 -7.23
N HIS A 166 -21.41 -6.15 -8.53
CA HIS A 166 -22.47 -6.76 -9.32
C HIS A 166 -22.32 -8.28 -9.40
N GLU A 167 -21.11 -8.79 -9.62
CA GLU A 167 -20.84 -10.22 -9.72
C GLU A 167 -21.09 -10.98 -8.40
N TYR A 168 -20.73 -10.39 -7.26
CA TYR A 168 -20.83 -11.06 -5.96
C TYR A 168 -22.18 -10.84 -5.29
N VAL A 169 -22.72 -9.62 -5.36
CA VAL A 169 -23.90 -9.21 -4.59
C VAL A 169 -25.03 -8.74 -5.51
N GLY A 170 -24.73 -7.85 -6.46
CA GLY A 170 -25.75 -7.12 -7.23
C GLY A 170 -26.66 -7.99 -8.07
N LYS A 171 -26.16 -9.07 -8.68
CA LYS A 171 -26.96 -9.99 -9.51
C LYS A 171 -27.99 -10.83 -8.74
N PHE A 172 -27.82 -10.91 -7.42
CA PHE A 172 -28.70 -11.67 -6.52
C PHE A 172 -29.64 -10.77 -5.73
N GLN A 173 -29.41 -9.45 -5.76
CA GLN A 173 -30.32 -8.49 -5.18
C GLN A 173 -31.49 -8.23 -6.14
N ASP A 174 -32.66 -8.00 -5.56
CA ASP A 174 -33.87 -7.72 -6.33
C ASP A 174 -33.74 -6.37 -7.06
N SER A 175 -33.65 -6.42 -8.39
CA SER A 175 -33.51 -5.27 -9.28
C SER A 175 -34.74 -4.34 -9.20
N MET A 176 -35.93 -4.88 -8.93
CA MET A 176 -37.15 -4.10 -8.71
C MET A 176 -37.07 -3.29 -7.41
N SER A 177 -36.62 -3.90 -6.32
CA SER A 177 -36.44 -3.22 -5.03
C SER A 177 -35.51 -2.02 -5.13
N ARG A 178 -34.48 -2.13 -5.98
CA ARG A 178 -33.51 -1.07 -6.21
C ARG A 178 -34.03 0.03 -7.13
N ASN A 179 -34.94 -0.28 -8.06
CA ASN A 179 -35.50 0.71 -8.97
C ASN A 179 -36.78 1.38 -8.45
N MET A 180 -37.51 0.79 -7.51
CA MET A 180 -38.77 1.37 -7.02
C MET A 180 -38.58 2.58 -6.09
N ALA A 181 -39.56 3.50 -6.10
CA ALA A 181 -39.60 4.61 -5.17
C ALA A 181 -39.86 4.09 -3.74
N ARG A 182 -39.04 4.51 -2.77
CA ARG A 182 -39.21 4.06 -1.38
C ARG A 182 -40.35 4.83 -0.72
N PRO A 183 -41.16 4.20 0.16
CA PRO A 183 -42.22 4.91 0.88
C PRO A 183 -41.66 6.11 1.66
N GLY A 184 -42.15 7.31 1.35
CA GLY A 184 -41.72 8.57 2.00
C GLY A 184 -40.54 9.29 1.34
N GLU A 185 -39.95 8.73 0.28
CA GLU A 185 -38.88 9.34 -0.52
C GLU A 185 -39.45 10.45 -1.44
N ARG A 186 -38.74 11.56 -1.60
CA ARG A 186 -39.14 12.61 -2.56
C ARG A 186 -38.81 12.14 -3.97
N TRP A 187 -39.62 12.52 -4.97
CA TRP A 187 -39.32 12.24 -6.38
C TRP A 187 -37.90 12.65 -6.80
N SER A 188 -37.37 13.75 -6.26
CA SER A 188 -36.00 14.19 -6.52
C SER A 188 -34.95 13.18 -6.03
N GLU A 189 -35.16 12.57 -4.87
CA GLU A 189 -34.25 11.57 -4.29
C GLU A 189 -34.30 10.27 -5.10
N THR A 190 -35.50 9.81 -5.46
CA THR A 190 -35.67 8.65 -6.35
C THR A 190 -35.03 8.86 -7.72
N LEU A 191 -35.15 10.08 -8.29
CA LEU A 191 -34.52 10.42 -9.58
C LEU A 191 -32.99 10.46 -9.48
N MET A 192 -32.44 11.07 -8.43
CA MET A 192 -31.00 11.08 -8.19
C MET A 192 -30.44 9.66 -8.06
N ARG A 193 -31.09 8.82 -7.24
CA ARG A 193 -30.70 7.43 -7.05
C ARG A 193 -30.75 6.62 -8.35
N ARG A 194 -31.78 6.81 -9.18
CA ARG A 194 -31.85 6.16 -10.51
C ARG A 194 -30.72 6.63 -11.44
N ALA A 195 -30.39 7.92 -11.42
CA ALA A 195 -29.30 8.45 -12.23
C ALA A 195 -27.94 7.90 -11.77
N GLU A 196 -27.74 7.77 -10.45
CA GLU A 196 -26.56 7.12 -9.85
C GLU A 196 -26.47 5.65 -10.25
N GLU A 197 -27.54 4.86 -10.10
CA GLU A 197 -27.58 3.46 -10.52
C GLU A 197 -27.32 3.31 -12.04
N ALA A 198 -27.88 4.20 -12.87
CA ALA A 198 -27.61 4.19 -14.31
C ALA A 198 -26.12 4.45 -14.62
N ALA A 199 -25.48 5.37 -13.90
CA ALA A 199 -24.05 5.62 -14.04
C ALA A 199 -23.19 4.42 -13.61
N LEU A 200 -23.59 3.70 -12.56
CA LEU A 200 -22.94 2.46 -12.14
C LEU A 200 -23.08 1.36 -13.22
N VAL A 201 -24.28 1.18 -13.77
CA VAL A 201 -24.53 0.22 -14.86
C VAL A 201 -23.69 0.55 -16.10
N SER A 202 -23.57 1.82 -16.47
CA SER A 202 -22.66 2.23 -17.56
C SER A 202 -21.21 1.83 -17.27
N ARG A 203 -20.70 2.09 -16.05
CA ARG A 203 -19.34 1.69 -15.66
C ARG A 203 -19.13 0.18 -15.69
N ILE A 204 -20.13 -0.59 -15.25
CA ILE A 204 -20.12 -2.05 -15.33
C ILE A 204 -20.02 -2.52 -16.78
N ARG A 205 -20.80 -1.95 -17.70
CA ARG A 205 -20.76 -2.31 -19.12
C ARG A 205 -19.40 -2.03 -19.76
N GLU A 206 -18.81 -0.87 -19.46
CA GLU A 206 -17.46 -0.53 -19.93
C GLU A 206 -16.43 -1.58 -19.48
N GLU A 207 -16.53 -2.04 -18.24
CA GLU A 207 -15.66 -3.08 -17.71
C GLU A 207 -15.93 -4.46 -18.32
N GLN A 208 -17.19 -4.86 -18.49
CA GLN A 208 -17.59 -6.09 -19.20
C GLN A 208 -17.05 -6.11 -20.63
N GLN A 209 -17.14 -4.99 -21.34
CA GLN A 209 -16.58 -4.83 -22.68
C GLN A 209 -15.06 -4.98 -22.68
N ARG A 210 -14.37 -4.35 -21.72
CA ARG A 210 -12.91 -4.46 -21.56
C ARG A 210 -12.46 -5.90 -21.31
N LEU A 211 -13.25 -6.68 -20.57
CA LEU A 211 -13.00 -8.08 -20.25
C LEU A 211 -13.46 -9.05 -21.34
N GLY A 212 -14.17 -8.58 -22.37
CA GLY A 212 -14.65 -9.40 -23.49
C GLY A 212 -15.84 -10.29 -23.13
N VAL A 213 -16.65 -9.88 -22.16
CA VAL A 213 -17.91 -10.56 -21.80
C VAL A 213 -18.88 -10.48 -22.98
N ALA A 214 -19.56 -11.59 -23.29
CA ALA A 214 -20.55 -11.64 -24.36
C ALA A 214 -21.69 -10.65 -24.10
N GLU A 215 -22.16 -9.98 -25.15
CA GLU A 215 -23.19 -8.92 -25.06
C GLU A 215 -24.51 -9.42 -24.44
N CYS A 216 -24.85 -10.70 -24.64
CA CYS A 216 -26.01 -11.35 -24.01
C CYS A 216 -25.93 -11.43 -22.48
N ASP A 217 -24.74 -11.34 -21.90
CA ASP A 217 -24.52 -11.38 -20.45
C ASP A 217 -24.27 -9.97 -19.87
N TRP A 218 -24.51 -8.92 -20.66
CA TRP A 218 -24.33 -7.54 -20.19
C TRP A 218 -25.45 -7.10 -19.24
N VAL A 219 -25.05 -6.34 -18.22
CA VAL A 219 -26.00 -5.84 -17.20
C VAL A 219 -27.02 -4.89 -17.83
N GLY A 220 -28.31 -5.14 -17.51
CA GLY A 220 -29.43 -4.33 -17.99
C GLY A 220 -29.82 -4.58 -19.45
N ASN A 221 -29.37 -5.70 -20.06
CA ASN A 221 -29.91 -6.16 -21.34
C ASN A 221 -31.32 -6.76 -21.20
N GLU A 222 -31.69 -7.19 -19.99
CA GLU A 222 -33.03 -7.70 -19.61
C GLU A 222 -34.16 -6.71 -19.93
N ASN A 223 -33.92 -5.40 -19.76
CA ASN A 223 -34.89 -4.34 -20.09
C ASN A 223 -35.02 -4.05 -21.60
N MET A 224 -34.06 -4.49 -22.41
CA MET A 224 -34.15 -4.35 -23.88
C MET A 224 -35.08 -5.42 -24.45
N GLU A 225 -34.99 -6.64 -23.93
CA GLU A 225 -35.88 -7.76 -24.30
C GLU A 225 -37.35 -7.45 -23.92
N GLU A 226 -37.62 -6.90 -22.73
CA GLU A 226 -39.00 -6.47 -22.36
C GLU A 226 -39.53 -5.33 -23.24
N SER A 227 -38.67 -4.39 -23.66
CA SER A 227 -39.09 -3.27 -24.53
C SER A 227 -39.29 -3.70 -25.99
N GLU A 228 -38.57 -4.72 -26.46
CA GLU A 228 -38.78 -5.34 -27.77
C GLU A 228 -40.07 -6.18 -27.76
N GLU A 229 -40.34 -6.97 -26.71
CA GLU A 229 -41.58 -7.73 -26.55
C GLU A 229 -42.84 -6.84 -26.45
N GLU A 230 -42.79 -5.68 -25.78
CA GLU A 230 -43.89 -4.70 -25.79
C GLU A 230 -44.12 -4.10 -27.19
N SER A 231 -43.06 -3.86 -27.97
CA SER A 231 -43.19 -3.35 -29.34
C SER A 231 -43.74 -4.39 -30.32
N GLU A 232 -43.39 -5.67 -30.11
CA GLU A 232 -43.93 -6.78 -30.92
C GLU A 232 -45.41 -7.06 -30.58
N GLN A 233 -45.88 -6.81 -29.35
CA GLN A 233 -47.30 -6.92 -29.01
C GLN A 233 -48.16 -5.80 -29.62
N GLU A 234 -47.63 -4.58 -29.78
CA GLU A 234 -48.35 -3.48 -30.46
C GLU A 234 -48.46 -3.70 -31.98
N GLU A 235 -47.54 -4.43 -32.62
CA GLU A 235 -47.63 -4.72 -34.07
C GLU A 235 -48.58 -5.88 -34.43
N VAL A 236 -49.05 -6.69 -33.47
CA VAL A 236 -49.90 -7.86 -33.73
C VAL A 236 -51.41 -7.56 -33.65
N GLU A 237 -51.84 -6.36 -33.23
CA GLU A 237 -53.28 -6.00 -33.15
C GLU A 237 -53.91 -5.53 -34.48
N THR A 238 -53.19 -5.52 -35.62
CA THR A 238 -53.71 -4.95 -36.89
C THR A 238 -53.95 -5.90 -38.06
N GLU A 239 -53.98 -7.22 -37.89
CA GLU A 239 -54.32 -8.13 -39.02
C GLU A 239 -55.20 -9.33 -38.61
N GLU A 240 -56.46 -9.08 -38.24
CA GLU A 240 -57.53 -10.08 -38.41
C GLU A 240 -58.42 -9.70 -39.60
N GLU A 241 -58.31 -10.44 -40.71
CA GLU A 241 -59.42 -11.12 -41.42
C GLU A 241 -58.92 -11.73 -42.75
N GLU A 242 -58.82 -13.07 -42.82
CA GLU A 242 -59.56 -13.93 -43.76
C GLU A 242 -58.93 -15.35 -43.95
N GLU A 243 -59.77 -16.35 -43.62
CA GLU A 243 -60.00 -17.65 -44.28
C GLU A 243 -58.92 -18.76 -44.43
N LYS A 244 -59.05 -19.75 -43.52
CA LYS A 244 -59.25 -21.22 -43.73
C LYS A 244 -58.31 -22.11 -44.58
N GLN A 245 -57.94 -23.22 -43.89
CA GLN A 245 -57.81 -24.63 -44.35
C GLN A 245 -56.58 -24.97 -45.23
N THR A 246 -55.77 -26.02 -45.02
CA THR A 246 -55.82 -27.33 -44.32
C THR A 246 -54.38 -27.89 -44.26
N GLY A 247 -54.06 -28.78 -43.30
CA GLY A 247 -53.03 -29.81 -43.53
C GLY A 247 -52.14 -30.15 -42.35
N ALA A 248 -52.42 -31.30 -41.73
CA ALA A 248 -51.68 -31.90 -40.63
C ALA A 248 -50.19 -32.17 -40.95
N SER A 249 -49.31 -32.01 -39.95
CA SER A 249 -48.64 -33.16 -39.33
C SER A 249 -47.93 -32.82 -38.02
N SER A 250 -48.28 -33.66 -37.05
CA SER A 250 -47.76 -33.88 -35.72
C SER A 250 -46.26 -34.15 -35.64
N SER A 251 -45.70 -33.79 -34.47
CA SER A 251 -44.56 -34.40 -33.73
C SER A 251 -43.17 -34.20 -34.33
N LEU A 252 -42.14 -33.79 -33.59
CA LEU A 252 -41.79 -34.20 -32.22
C LEU A 252 -40.86 -33.15 -31.59
N ALA A 253 -41.08 -32.90 -30.30
CA ALA A 253 -40.29 -32.03 -29.44
C ALA A 253 -38.90 -32.61 -29.11
N GLU A 254 -37.94 -31.72 -28.87
CA GLU A 254 -36.85 -31.87 -27.88
C GLU A 254 -36.21 -30.49 -27.70
N ALA A 255 -36.67 -29.73 -26.70
CA ALA A 255 -35.98 -29.61 -25.41
C ALA A 255 -34.66 -28.83 -25.52
N GLY A 256 -34.76 -27.52 -25.78
CA GLY A 256 -33.73 -26.54 -25.45
C GLY A 256 -34.22 -25.72 -24.27
N GLY A 257 -33.57 -25.86 -23.11
CA GLY A 257 -33.97 -25.20 -21.88
C GLY A 257 -33.97 -23.69 -22.01
N ALA A 258 -35.16 -23.10 -21.98
CA ALA A 258 -35.33 -21.74 -21.51
C ALA A 258 -35.22 -21.79 -19.98
N GLU A 259 -33.99 -21.77 -19.48
CA GLU A 259 -33.74 -21.45 -18.09
C GLU A 259 -34.23 -20.02 -17.87
N ASN A 260 -35.35 -19.94 -17.17
CA ASN A 260 -35.95 -18.73 -16.65
C ASN A 260 -34.89 -17.96 -15.84
N LYS A 261 -34.14 -17.05 -16.48
CA LYS A 261 -33.17 -16.14 -15.83
C LYS A 261 -33.89 -15.04 -15.05
N GLN A 262 -34.93 -15.40 -14.30
CA GLN A 262 -35.42 -14.53 -13.23
C GLN A 262 -34.35 -14.55 -12.16
N GLY A 263 -33.80 -13.37 -11.84
CA GLY A 263 -32.70 -13.19 -10.89
C GLY A 263 -32.86 -14.12 -9.68
N THR A 264 -31.91 -15.03 -9.53
CA THR A 264 -31.92 -16.03 -8.46
C THR A 264 -31.69 -15.31 -7.15
N VAL A 265 -32.76 -14.85 -6.50
CA VAL A 265 -32.66 -14.25 -5.17
C VAL A 265 -32.16 -15.34 -4.22
N LEU A 266 -30.93 -15.17 -3.75
CA LEU A 266 -30.30 -16.11 -2.83
C LEU A 266 -30.95 -16.00 -1.44
N PRO A 267 -30.92 -17.09 -0.64
CA PRO A 267 -31.31 -17.00 0.76
C PRO A 267 -30.41 -16.01 1.50
N PRO A 268 -30.90 -15.40 2.60
CA PRO A 268 -30.19 -14.33 3.30
C PRO A 268 -28.82 -14.75 3.84
N GLU A 269 -28.66 -16.02 4.20
CA GLU A 269 -27.38 -16.58 4.67
C GLU A 269 -26.33 -16.59 3.54
N GLU A 270 -26.69 -17.09 2.35
CA GLU A 270 -25.79 -17.10 1.19
C GLU A 270 -25.47 -15.69 0.69
N MET A 271 -26.43 -14.76 0.75
CA MET A 271 -26.21 -13.36 0.42
C MET A 271 -25.19 -12.70 1.36
N GLN A 272 -25.25 -13.03 2.65
CA GLN A 272 -24.28 -12.55 3.64
C GLN A 272 -22.88 -13.12 3.35
N GLU A 273 -22.77 -14.41 3.02
CA GLU A 273 -21.49 -15.02 2.64
C GLU A 273 -20.89 -14.37 1.38
N MET A 274 -21.72 -14.08 0.37
CA MET A 274 -21.25 -13.39 -0.83
C MET A 274 -20.79 -11.95 -0.55
N MET A 275 -21.47 -11.24 0.35
CA MET A 275 -21.04 -9.91 0.81
C MET A 275 -19.71 -9.97 1.55
N GLU A 276 -19.50 -10.99 2.39
CA GLU A 276 -18.24 -11.20 3.11
C GLU A 276 -17.10 -11.53 2.14
N GLN A 277 -17.35 -12.35 1.11
CA GLN A 277 -16.38 -12.62 0.06
C GLN A 277 -15.99 -11.35 -0.70
N PHE A 278 -16.97 -10.55 -1.10
CA PHE A 278 -16.73 -9.27 -1.76
C PHE A 278 -15.90 -8.33 -0.88
N THR A 279 -16.26 -8.20 0.39
CA THR A 279 -15.54 -7.39 1.37
C THR A 279 -14.10 -7.90 1.57
N SER A 280 -13.90 -9.22 1.63
CA SER A 280 -12.57 -9.83 1.76
C SER A 280 -11.69 -9.54 0.54
N ILE A 281 -12.25 -9.55 -0.68
CA ILE A 281 -11.51 -9.19 -1.89
C ILE A 281 -11.09 -7.71 -1.82
N MET A 282 -11.99 -6.83 -1.40
CA MET A 282 -11.69 -5.40 -1.23
C MET A 282 -10.60 -5.15 -0.19
N GLN A 283 -10.63 -5.88 0.93
CA GLN A 283 -9.57 -5.87 1.94
C GLN A 283 -8.24 -6.35 1.38
N GLN A 284 -8.23 -7.39 0.54
CA GLN A 284 -7.03 -7.87 -0.11
C GLN A 284 -6.46 -6.84 -1.11
N LYS A 285 -7.31 -6.21 -1.93
CA LYS A 285 -6.93 -5.13 -2.84
C LYS A 285 -6.35 -3.92 -2.10
N PHE A 286 -6.88 -3.63 -0.92
CA PHE A 286 -6.33 -2.62 -0.02
C PHE A 286 -4.90 -2.99 0.42
N LEU A 287 -4.68 -4.23 0.87
CA LEU A 287 -3.36 -4.67 1.30
C LEU A 287 -2.34 -4.70 0.15
N SER A 288 -2.75 -5.06 -1.07
CA SER A 288 -1.88 -5.00 -2.25
C SER A 288 -1.60 -3.56 -2.70
N GLY A 289 -2.44 -2.59 -2.32
CA GLY A 289 -2.29 -1.18 -2.67
C GLY A 289 -2.88 -0.84 -4.04
N GLU A 290 -3.81 -1.67 -4.53
CA GLU A 290 -4.49 -1.44 -5.79
C GLU A 290 -5.52 -0.31 -5.70
N ASP A 291 -6.02 -0.01 -4.50
CA ASP A 291 -7.05 1.01 -4.23
C ASP A 291 -6.50 2.47 -4.15
N HIS A 292 -5.46 2.75 -4.93
CA HIS A 292 -4.69 4.01 -4.87
C HIS A 292 -5.45 5.24 -5.42
N GLU A 293 -6.52 5.00 -6.19
CA GLU A 293 -7.41 6.04 -6.71
C GLU A 293 -8.24 6.70 -5.59
N HIS A 294 -8.55 5.93 -4.54
CA HIS A 294 -9.41 6.35 -3.45
C HIS A 294 -8.65 6.66 -2.16
N LEU A 295 -7.38 6.24 -2.07
CA LEU A 295 -6.57 6.37 -0.86
C LEU A 295 -5.09 6.62 -1.19
N ASP A 296 -4.51 7.61 -0.50
CA ASP A 296 -3.08 7.92 -0.62
C ASP A 296 -2.24 7.00 0.28
N TYR A 297 -1.79 5.87 -0.28
CA TYR A 297 -0.95 4.89 0.41
C TYR A 297 0.39 5.45 0.89
N THR A 298 0.90 6.54 0.29
CA THR A 298 2.18 7.11 0.72
C THR A 298 2.13 7.61 2.17
N LYS A 299 0.94 8.03 2.63
CA LYS A 299 0.72 8.45 4.02
C LYS A 299 0.73 7.29 4.99
N ILE A 300 0.33 6.09 4.55
CA ILE A 300 0.23 4.90 5.39
C ILE A 300 1.57 4.15 5.41
N ASP A 301 2.16 3.97 4.22
CA ASP A 301 3.40 3.22 4.04
C ASP A 301 4.59 3.85 4.78
N ASN A 302 4.54 5.18 5.01
CA ASN A 302 5.55 5.94 5.73
C ASN A 302 5.14 6.34 7.17
N ASP A 303 3.97 5.92 7.66
CA ASP A 303 3.55 6.24 9.03
C ASP A 303 4.16 5.24 10.03
N GLU A 304 5.18 5.69 10.75
CA GLU A 304 5.86 4.91 11.78
C GLU A 304 4.96 4.67 13.01
N ASN A 305 3.92 5.47 13.26
CA ASN A 305 3.04 5.25 14.42
C ASN A 305 2.19 3.99 14.29
N LEU A 306 2.00 3.49 13.07
CA LEU A 306 1.32 2.22 12.82
C LEU A 306 2.20 1.02 13.19
N ASP A 307 3.49 1.23 13.42
CA ASP A 307 4.39 0.15 13.81
C ASP A 307 4.12 -0.38 15.22
N ASP A 308 3.66 0.48 16.13
CA ASP A 308 3.34 0.09 17.51
C ASP A 308 2.25 -1.00 17.59
N HIS A 309 1.35 -1.05 16.60
CA HIS A 309 0.30 -2.05 16.52
C HIS A 309 0.88 -3.46 16.39
N TRP A 310 1.84 -3.66 15.49
CA TRP A 310 2.41 -4.98 15.25
C TRP A 310 3.44 -5.37 16.30
N LEU A 311 4.16 -4.41 16.92
CA LEU A 311 5.07 -4.73 18.03
C LEU A 311 4.34 -5.41 19.19
N ARG A 312 3.10 -5.00 19.48
CA ARG A 312 2.28 -5.60 20.53
C ARG A 312 1.89 -7.05 20.17
N GLU A 313 1.46 -7.25 18.93
CA GLU A 313 0.99 -8.55 18.43
C GLU A 313 2.12 -9.57 18.33
N VAL A 314 3.31 -9.17 17.87
CA VAL A 314 4.53 -10.01 17.89
C VAL A 314 4.89 -10.46 19.30
N GLY A 315 4.65 -9.61 20.31
CA GLY A 315 4.85 -9.98 21.72
C GLY A 315 3.91 -11.09 22.17
N LEU A 316 2.64 -11.01 21.77
CA LEU A 316 1.61 -12.01 22.10
C LEU A 316 1.88 -13.33 21.38
N ASP A 317 2.23 -13.30 20.09
CA ASP A 317 2.58 -14.50 19.32
C ASP A 317 3.80 -15.21 19.91
N ALA A 318 4.80 -14.45 20.36
CA ALA A 318 5.99 -14.99 21.01
C ALA A 318 5.65 -15.64 22.37
N GLU A 319 4.71 -15.05 23.11
CA GLU A 319 4.20 -15.59 24.37
C GLU A 319 3.39 -16.87 24.14
N GLU A 320 2.45 -16.88 23.19
CA GLU A 320 1.64 -18.06 22.85
C GLU A 320 2.52 -19.22 22.38
N LYS A 321 3.52 -18.95 21.54
CA LYS A 321 4.50 -19.96 21.14
C LYS A 321 5.29 -20.52 22.33
N TYR A 322 5.62 -19.68 23.31
CA TYR A 322 6.33 -20.12 24.51
C TYR A 322 5.47 -21.04 25.40
N PHE A 323 4.16 -20.87 25.40
CA PHE A 323 3.23 -21.70 26.19
C PHE A 323 2.66 -22.91 25.42
N GLY A 324 2.69 -22.90 24.08
CA GLY A 324 2.21 -24.01 23.25
C GLY A 324 3.18 -25.19 23.13
N ASP A 325 4.44 -25.00 23.52
CA ASP A 325 5.50 -26.02 23.46
C ASP A 325 5.65 -26.85 24.78
N ASP A 326 4.72 -26.71 25.75
CA ASP A 326 4.75 -27.39 27.07
C ASP A 326 3.69 -28.51 27.23
#